data_AF-A0A661CLN2-F1
#
_entry.id   AF-A0A661CLN2-F1
#
_cell.length_a   1.000
_cell.length_b   1.000
_cell.length_c   1.000
_cell.angle_alpha   90.00
_cell.angle_beta   90.00
_cell.angle_gamma   90.00
#
_symmetry.space_group_name_H-M   'P 1'
#
loop_
_entity.id
_entity.type
_entity.pdbx_description
1 polymer ?
#
loop_
_entity_poly.entity_id
_entity_poly.type
_entity_poly.pdbx_seq_one_letter_code
_entity_poly.pdbx_strand_id
1 'polypeptide(L)'
;MSFNTALTGLNAASADLNVKSNNIANVSTTGFKGSRAEFADVYAVSSFGTSSTAVGDGVVLANVAQQFAQGNLEFTDNSLDLAISGQGFFALAPNQTSGEVLYTRAGAFGINKDGFVVNSTGQFLRTFPVNPDGTVSSTAMSSTIPLQLPATAGVPQATSTVALSTNLPSTAADIAAGTAIDPTDPTTFTNSTSVTVYDSLGNQHIVTTFYQKTDAAANQWNVDVYIDEPSGPNAQTQIGGTKVLDFDPILGGALSSVPTDQSYSINSLASGAAVPQVITIDYAASTQNSGAFAVNALTQDGFPTG
;
A
#
# COMPACT_ATOMS: atom_id res chain seq x y z
N MET A 1 62.99 -21.64 19.09
CA MET A 1 61.66 -22.29 19.16
C MET A 1 60.71 -21.60 20.15
N SER A 2 61.08 -21.29 21.40
CA SER A 2 60.13 -20.61 22.32
C SER A 2 59.83 -19.12 22.01
N PHE A 3 60.75 -18.40 21.36
CA PHE A 3 60.56 -16.99 21.02
C PHE A 3 59.50 -16.76 19.94
N ASN A 4 59.36 -17.68 18.96
CA ASN A 4 58.32 -17.60 17.93
C ASN A 4 56.93 -17.80 18.52
N THR A 5 56.77 -18.75 19.45
CA THR A 5 55.51 -18.97 20.19
C THR A 5 55.14 -17.73 21.02
N ALA A 6 56.11 -17.09 21.68
CA ALA A 6 55.87 -15.86 22.44
C ALA A 6 55.52 -14.67 21.52
N LEU A 7 56.21 -14.53 20.38
CA LEU A 7 55.97 -13.46 19.41
C LEU A 7 54.59 -13.59 18.75
N THR A 8 54.21 -14.79 18.34
CA THR A 8 52.89 -15.07 17.76
C THR A 8 51.77 -14.83 18.77
N GLY A 9 51.96 -15.19 20.05
CA GLY A 9 51.04 -14.86 21.13
C GLY A 9 50.86 -13.35 21.34
N LEU A 10 51.95 -12.57 21.33
CA LEU A 10 51.88 -11.10 21.46
C LEU A 10 51.17 -10.45 20.27
N ASN A 11 51.42 -10.94 19.05
CA ASN A 11 50.74 -10.47 17.84
C ASN A 11 49.24 -10.78 17.87
N ALA A 12 48.86 -11.98 18.31
CA ALA A 12 47.46 -12.37 18.46
C ALA A 12 46.74 -11.51 19.51
N ALA A 13 47.36 -11.25 20.66
CA ALA A 13 46.82 -10.35 21.67
C ALA A 13 46.65 -8.92 21.15
N SER A 14 47.61 -8.42 20.38
CA SER A 14 47.53 -7.09 19.75
C SER A 14 46.38 -7.02 18.73
N ALA A 15 46.17 -8.07 17.94
CA ALA A 15 45.04 -8.15 17.03
C ALA A 15 43.69 -8.18 17.75
N ASP A 16 43.55 -8.95 18.84
CA ASP A 16 42.34 -8.96 19.67
C ASP A 16 42.04 -7.58 20.25
N LEU A 17 43.06 -6.89 20.77
CA LEU A 17 42.93 -5.53 21.29
C LEU A 17 42.50 -4.54 20.19
N ASN A 18 43.03 -4.64 18.98
CA ASN A 18 42.64 -3.79 17.86
C ASN A 18 41.18 -3.99 17.47
N VAL A 19 40.71 -5.25 17.38
CA VAL A 19 39.31 -5.56 17.07
C VAL A 19 38.38 -5.03 18.16
N LYS A 20 38.71 -5.25 19.44
CA LYS A 20 37.94 -4.71 20.57
C LYS A 20 37.92 -3.18 20.58
N SER A 21 39.06 -2.54 20.34
CA SER A 21 39.17 -1.08 20.28
C SER A 21 38.31 -0.50 19.16
N ASN A 22 38.29 -1.15 17.98
CA ASN A 22 37.43 -0.73 16.87
C ASN A 22 35.94 -0.87 17.20
N ASN A 23 35.55 -1.96 17.87
CA ASN A 23 34.16 -2.13 18.32
C ASN A 23 33.74 -1.06 19.32
N ILE A 24 34.60 -0.75 20.30
CA ILE A 24 34.33 0.30 21.30
C ILE A 24 34.20 1.67 20.62
N ALA A 25 35.11 1.99 19.69
CA ALA A 25 35.08 3.25 18.97
C ALA A 25 33.80 3.45 18.13
N ASN A 26 33.18 2.36 17.68
CA ASN A 26 31.98 2.39 16.84
C ASN A 26 30.68 2.02 17.58
N VAL A 27 30.70 2.00 18.92
CA VAL A 27 29.52 1.62 19.72
C VAL A 27 28.32 2.54 19.47
N SER A 28 28.55 3.81 19.14
CA SER A 28 27.52 4.80 18.84
C SER A 28 27.17 4.90 17.35
N THR A 29 27.83 4.13 16.49
CA THR A 29 27.60 4.18 15.04
C THR A 29 26.39 3.32 14.67
N THR A 30 25.31 3.96 14.19
CA THR A 30 24.09 3.25 13.77
C THR A 30 24.37 2.24 12.66
N GLY A 31 23.85 1.02 12.84
CA GLY A 31 24.02 -0.06 11.86
C GLY A 31 25.39 -0.74 11.90
N PHE A 32 26.30 -0.37 12.81
CA PHE A 32 27.59 -1.04 12.98
C PHE A 32 27.41 -2.51 13.39
N LYS A 33 28.24 -3.39 12.82
CA LYS A 33 28.31 -4.80 13.18
C LYS A 33 29.64 -5.09 13.86
N GLY A 34 29.58 -5.47 15.13
CA GLY A 34 30.76 -5.80 15.92
C GLY A 34 31.56 -6.93 15.28
N SER A 35 32.88 -6.84 15.38
CA SER A 35 33.80 -7.86 14.86
C SER A 35 34.37 -8.72 15.99
N ARG A 36 34.69 -9.98 15.69
CA ARG A 36 35.35 -10.91 16.62
C ARG A 36 36.61 -11.47 15.97
N ALA A 37 37.73 -11.41 16.69
CA ALA A 37 38.97 -12.07 16.28
C ALA A 37 38.85 -13.59 16.48
N GLU A 38 39.17 -14.36 15.45
CA GLU A 38 39.19 -15.83 15.47
C GLU A 38 40.62 -16.30 15.25
N PHE A 39 41.08 -17.18 16.14
CA PHE A 39 42.46 -17.64 16.17
C PHE A 39 42.54 -19.13 15.84
N ALA A 40 43.62 -19.53 15.18
CA ALA A 40 43.96 -20.93 14.91
C ALA A 40 45.34 -21.24 15.51
N ASP A 41 45.51 -22.45 16.02
CA ASP A 41 46.82 -22.94 16.41
C ASP A 41 47.67 -23.25 15.17
N VAL A 42 48.99 -23.20 15.34
CA VAL A 42 49.94 -23.62 14.32
C VAL A 42 50.56 -24.92 14.78
N TYR A 43 50.34 -25.99 14.01
CA TYR A 43 50.98 -27.28 14.24
C TYR A 43 51.98 -27.60 13.12
N ALA A 44 53.20 -27.95 13.51
CA ALA A 44 54.19 -28.52 12.61
C ALA A 44 53.95 -30.03 12.47
N VAL A 45 52.95 -30.43 11.67
CA VAL A 45 52.81 -31.82 11.22
C VAL A 45 52.98 -31.87 9.71
N SER A 46 53.93 -32.69 9.24
CA SER A 46 53.94 -33.10 7.84
C SER A 46 52.67 -33.92 7.57
N SER A 47 52.13 -33.87 6.35
CA SER A 47 50.88 -34.56 5.96
C SER A 47 50.88 -36.09 6.19
N PHE A 48 51.99 -36.67 6.63
CA PHE A 48 52.19 -38.11 6.90
C PHE A 48 52.83 -38.41 8.27
N GLY A 49 52.99 -37.42 9.16
CA GLY A 49 53.69 -37.55 10.45
C GLY A 49 52.76 -37.90 11.62
N THR A 50 53.21 -38.81 12.49
CA THR A 50 52.53 -39.22 13.72
C THR A 50 52.42 -38.04 14.72
N SER A 51 51.18 -37.58 14.92
CA SER A 51 50.77 -36.39 15.69
C SER A 51 51.10 -36.40 17.19
N SER A 52 51.44 -37.55 17.79
CA SER A 52 51.46 -37.70 19.26
C SER A 52 52.58 -36.98 20.03
N THR A 53 53.55 -36.34 19.34
CA THR A 53 54.68 -35.62 20.00
C THR A 53 54.99 -34.24 19.42
N ALA A 54 54.16 -33.72 18.51
CA ALA A 54 54.40 -32.43 17.88
C ALA A 54 54.14 -31.27 18.86
N VAL A 55 55.18 -30.49 19.15
CA VAL A 55 55.08 -29.25 19.94
C VAL A 55 54.43 -28.17 19.06
N GLY A 56 53.39 -27.50 19.54
CA GLY A 56 52.72 -26.41 18.82
C GLY A 56 53.67 -25.24 18.54
N ASP A 57 53.54 -24.61 17.38
CA ASP A 57 54.41 -23.54 16.87
C ASP A 57 53.82 -22.13 17.09
N GLY A 58 52.74 -22.03 17.87
CA GLY A 58 52.11 -20.77 18.25
C GLY A 58 50.68 -20.63 17.73
N VAL A 59 50.27 -19.39 17.50
CA VAL A 59 48.89 -19.01 17.14
C VAL A 59 48.89 -17.98 16.03
N VAL A 60 47.90 -18.04 15.14
CA VAL A 60 47.68 -17.02 14.11
C VAL A 60 46.26 -16.49 14.17
N LEU A 61 46.07 -15.22 13.79
CA LEU A 61 44.75 -14.68 13.52
C LEU A 61 44.24 -15.31 12.22
N ALA A 62 43.22 -16.16 12.33
CA ALA A 62 42.62 -16.84 11.19
C ALA A 62 41.62 -15.93 10.47
N ASN A 63 40.83 -15.17 11.22
CA ASN A 63 39.76 -14.35 10.66
C ASN A 63 39.33 -13.22 11.62
N VAL A 64 38.71 -12.18 11.07
CA VAL A 64 37.97 -11.16 11.82
C VAL A 64 36.51 -11.24 11.37
N ALA A 65 35.70 -12.00 12.11
CA ALA A 65 34.32 -12.30 11.75
C ALA A 65 33.36 -11.21 12.23
N GLN A 66 32.57 -10.64 11.31
CA GLN A 66 31.46 -9.75 11.66
C GLN A 66 30.31 -10.53 12.32
N GLN A 67 29.74 -9.93 13.36
CA GLN A 67 28.62 -10.48 14.12
C GLN A 67 27.31 -9.82 13.66
N PHE A 68 26.43 -10.59 13.02
CA PHE A 68 25.16 -10.11 12.45
C PHE A 68 23.96 -10.15 13.40
N ALA A 69 24.19 -10.33 14.70
CA ALA A 69 23.14 -10.28 15.70
C ALA A 69 22.35 -8.96 15.64
N GLN A 70 21.06 -9.03 15.98
CA GLN A 70 20.18 -7.88 16.05
C GLN A 70 20.48 -7.10 17.34
N GLY A 71 20.67 -5.79 17.22
CA GLY A 71 20.76 -4.89 18.36
C GLY A 71 19.39 -4.34 18.76
N ASN A 72 19.36 -3.56 19.83
CA ASN A 72 18.16 -2.84 20.25
C ASN A 72 17.75 -1.82 19.17
N LEU A 73 16.44 -1.66 18.99
CA LEU A 73 15.88 -0.62 18.15
C LEU A 73 15.59 0.60 19.03
N GLU A 74 16.08 1.77 18.61
CA GLU A 74 15.76 3.04 19.23
C GLU A 74 14.81 3.81 18.31
N PHE A 75 13.77 4.40 18.90
CA PHE A 75 12.82 5.21 18.16
C PHE A 75 13.33 6.64 18.04
N THR A 76 13.13 7.25 16.88
CA THR A 76 13.42 8.66 16.64
C THR A 76 12.16 9.37 16.15
N ASP A 77 12.16 10.70 16.16
CA ASP A 77 11.04 11.52 15.69
C ASP A 77 11.03 11.72 14.16
N ASN A 78 12.04 11.22 13.44
CA ASN A 78 12.17 11.40 12.00
C ASN A 78 11.54 10.23 11.23
N SER A 79 10.64 10.52 10.30
CA SER A 79 9.92 9.50 9.52
C SER A 79 10.82 8.71 8.56
N LEU A 80 11.97 9.26 8.17
CA LEU A 80 12.94 8.60 7.28
C LEU A 80 14.07 7.88 8.02
N ASP A 81 14.00 7.80 9.35
CA ASP A 81 14.87 6.92 10.13
C ASP A 81 14.24 5.53 10.19
N LEU A 82 14.77 4.63 9.36
CA LEU A 82 14.24 3.30 9.18
C LEU A 82 15.12 2.26 9.87
N ALA A 83 14.49 1.25 10.46
CA ALA A 83 15.20 0.09 10.99
C ALA A 83 14.55 -1.20 10.49
N ILE A 84 15.39 -2.18 10.17
CA ILE A 84 14.94 -3.51 9.76
C ILE A 84 14.97 -4.41 10.99
N SER A 85 13.82 -4.97 11.35
CA SER A 85 13.74 -6.06 12.31
C SER A 85 13.95 -7.41 11.61
N GLY A 86 14.84 -8.24 12.12
CA GLY A 86 15.18 -9.54 11.52
C GLY A 86 16.34 -9.46 10.54
N GLN A 87 16.40 -10.36 9.56
CA GLN A 87 17.47 -10.40 8.54
C GLN A 87 17.12 -9.49 7.35
N GLY A 88 18.12 -8.78 6.80
CA GLY A 88 17.94 -7.96 5.60
C GLY A 88 18.99 -6.85 5.47
N PHE A 89 18.92 -6.06 4.41
CA PHE A 89 19.72 -4.84 4.22
C PHE A 89 18.90 -3.86 3.38
N PHE A 90 19.17 -2.56 3.55
CA PHE A 90 18.72 -1.56 2.60
C PHE A 90 19.60 -1.60 1.36
N ALA A 91 18.98 -1.50 0.19
CA ALA A 91 19.66 -1.41 -1.09
C ALA A 91 19.86 0.06 -1.46
N LEU A 92 21.09 0.42 -1.82
CA LEU A 92 21.50 1.77 -2.18
C LEU A 92 22.13 1.79 -3.59
N ALA A 93 22.12 2.95 -4.24
CA ALA A 93 22.89 3.23 -5.45
C ALA A 93 23.84 4.42 -5.23
N PRO A 94 25.07 4.38 -5.78
CA PRO A 94 26.02 5.49 -5.65
C PRO A 94 25.56 6.76 -6.40
N ASN A 95 24.73 6.61 -7.43
CA ASN A 95 24.10 7.72 -8.15
C ASN A 95 22.77 7.25 -8.76
N GLN A 96 21.96 8.20 -9.24
CA GLN A 96 20.60 7.95 -9.76
C GLN A 96 20.53 6.94 -10.90
N THR A 97 21.54 6.90 -11.77
CA THR A 97 21.55 6.07 -12.97
C THR A 97 22.38 4.80 -12.83
N SER A 98 23.02 4.58 -11.67
CA SER A 98 23.89 3.43 -11.47
C SER A 98 23.08 2.16 -11.33
N GLY A 99 23.48 1.11 -12.05
CA GLY A 99 22.97 -0.24 -11.84
C GLY A 99 23.55 -0.93 -10.59
N GLU A 100 24.60 -0.36 -10.00
CA GLU A 100 25.26 -0.91 -8.80
C GLU A 100 24.32 -0.91 -7.59
N VAL A 101 24.35 -1.99 -6.82
CA VAL A 101 23.62 -2.13 -5.56
C VAL A 101 24.62 -2.22 -4.42
N LEU A 102 24.54 -1.25 -3.51
CA LEU A 102 25.27 -1.23 -2.25
C LEU A 102 24.31 -1.65 -1.13
N TYR A 103 24.81 -2.32 -0.10
CA TYR A 103 23.98 -2.77 1.02
C TYR A 103 24.38 -2.08 2.30
N THR A 104 23.40 -1.56 3.05
CA THR A 104 23.63 -0.98 4.37
C THR A 104 22.60 -1.46 5.38
N ARG A 105 23.00 -1.47 6.65
CA ARG A 105 22.10 -1.64 7.78
C ARG A 105 21.72 -0.31 8.44
N ALA A 106 22.47 0.77 8.14
CA ALA A 106 22.17 2.10 8.65
C ALA A 106 21.01 2.69 7.86
N GLY A 107 19.90 2.96 8.55
CA GLY A 107 18.69 3.51 7.93
C GLY A 107 18.44 4.99 8.26
N ALA A 108 19.50 5.76 8.51
CA ALA A 108 19.41 7.21 8.61
C ALA A 108 19.35 7.81 7.20
N PHE A 109 18.15 8.16 6.74
CA PHE A 109 17.92 8.74 5.42
C PHE A 109 17.35 10.17 5.51
N GLY A 110 17.59 10.94 4.46
CA GLY A 110 17.04 12.28 4.27
C GLY A 110 16.66 12.52 2.82
N ILE A 111 16.03 13.66 2.54
CA ILE A 111 15.57 14.03 1.20
C ILE A 111 16.56 15.02 0.59
N ASN A 112 17.00 14.79 -0.64
CA ASN A 112 17.84 15.74 -1.37
C ASN A 112 17.01 16.82 -2.10
N LYS A 113 17.67 17.80 -2.71
CA LYS A 113 17.02 18.91 -3.44
C LYS A 113 16.08 18.48 -4.58
N ASP A 114 16.26 17.27 -5.12
CA ASP A 114 15.50 16.73 -6.24
C ASP A 114 14.38 15.78 -5.76
N GLY A 115 14.15 15.69 -4.44
CA GLY A 115 13.12 14.84 -3.83
C GLY A 115 13.54 13.39 -3.63
N PHE A 116 14.78 13.00 -3.91
CA PHE A 116 15.23 11.62 -3.69
C PHE A 116 15.60 11.35 -2.24
N VAL A 117 15.29 10.14 -1.78
CA VAL A 117 15.71 9.64 -0.47
C VAL A 117 17.16 9.17 -0.56
N VAL A 118 18.04 9.81 0.20
CA VAL A 118 19.48 9.55 0.22
C VAL A 118 19.98 9.35 1.64
N ASN A 119 21.10 8.64 1.82
CA ASN A 119 21.80 8.61 3.10
C ASN A 119 22.74 9.82 3.27
N SER A 120 23.44 9.89 4.40
CA SER A 120 24.38 10.98 4.72
C SER A 120 25.56 11.12 3.74
N THR A 121 25.89 10.08 2.97
CA THR A 121 26.94 10.11 1.94
C THR A 121 26.39 10.43 0.54
N GLY A 122 25.08 10.69 0.42
CA GLY A 122 24.42 11.03 -0.85
C GLY A 122 24.08 9.82 -1.73
N GLN A 123 24.17 8.60 -1.20
CA GLN A 123 23.76 7.38 -1.89
C GLN A 123 22.24 7.24 -1.84
N PHE A 124 21.65 6.81 -2.96
CA PHE A 124 20.21 6.79 -3.19
C PHE A 124 19.57 5.50 -2.70
N LEU A 125 18.52 5.59 -1.87
CA LEU A 125 17.75 4.42 -1.46
C LEU A 125 16.98 3.85 -2.64
N ARG A 126 17.11 2.55 -2.88
CA ARG A 126 16.41 1.85 -3.98
C ARG A 126 15.16 1.15 -3.46
N THR A 127 14.08 1.26 -4.22
CA THR A 127 12.82 0.57 -3.96
C THR A 127 12.33 -0.17 -5.20
N PHE A 128 11.41 -1.09 -5.01
CA PHE A 128 10.75 -1.73 -6.15
C PHE A 128 9.82 -0.74 -6.86
N PRO A 129 9.73 -0.82 -8.20
CA PRO A 129 8.80 -0.01 -8.96
C PRO A 129 7.36 -0.44 -8.65
N VAL A 130 6.47 0.55 -8.57
CA VAL A 130 5.03 0.35 -8.37
C VAL A 130 4.27 0.75 -9.63
N ASN A 131 3.20 0.02 -9.93
CA ASN A 131 2.24 0.36 -10.97
C ASN A 131 1.34 1.53 -10.49
N PRO A 132 0.57 2.18 -11.39
CA PRO A 132 -0.35 3.25 -11.01
C PRO A 132 -1.42 2.85 -9.98
N ASP A 133 -1.73 1.56 -9.88
CA ASP A 133 -2.66 0.99 -8.87
C ASP A 133 -1.98 0.74 -7.50
N GLY A 134 -0.71 1.09 -7.35
CA GLY A 134 0.08 0.89 -6.13
C GLY A 134 0.66 -0.52 -5.97
N THR A 135 0.40 -1.45 -6.89
CA THR A 135 0.96 -2.81 -6.84
C THR A 135 2.44 -2.82 -7.24
N VAL A 136 3.23 -3.72 -6.63
CA VAL A 136 4.65 -3.87 -7.00
C VAL A 136 4.77 -4.49 -8.39
N SER A 137 5.34 -3.74 -9.33
CA SER A 137 5.48 -4.13 -10.73
C SER A 137 6.55 -5.22 -10.92
N SER A 138 7.60 -5.21 -10.10
CA SER A 138 8.68 -6.17 -10.15
C SER A 138 9.43 -6.27 -8.83
N THR A 139 9.83 -7.48 -8.45
CA THR A 139 10.63 -7.77 -7.24
C THR A 139 12.09 -8.11 -7.54
N ALA A 140 12.52 -7.95 -8.80
CA ALA A 140 13.91 -8.16 -9.18
C ALA A 140 14.79 -7.01 -8.69
N MET A 141 15.97 -7.30 -8.12
CA MET A 141 16.90 -6.24 -7.71
C MET A 141 17.33 -5.35 -8.89
N SER A 142 17.40 -5.91 -10.10
CA SER A 142 17.74 -5.19 -11.32
C SER A 142 16.68 -4.17 -11.75
N SER A 143 15.42 -4.32 -11.34
CA SER A 143 14.33 -3.39 -11.68
C SER A 143 14.09 -2.32 -10.63
N THR A 144 14.81 -2.36 -9.50
CA THR A 144 14.67 -1.34 -8.45
C THR A 144 15.09 0.03 -8.97
N ILE A 145 14.42 1.07 -8.52
CA ILE A 145 14.67 2.46 -8.90
C ILE A 145 14.97 3.30 -7.65
N PRO A 146 15.73 4.41 -7.77
CA PRO A 146 15.87 5.37 -6.67
C PRO A 146 14.51 5.86 -6.19
N LEU A 147 14.29 5.84 -4.88
CA LEU A 147 13.07 6.34 -4.26
C LEU A 147 13.04 7.87 -4.38
N GLN A 148 12.03 8.38 -5.06
CA GLN A 148 11.75 9.80 -5.19
C GLN A 148 10.41 10.12 -4.55
N LEU A 149 10.41 11.09 -3.65
CA LEU A 149 9.20 11.71 -3.14
C LEU A 149 8.79 12.81 -4.13
N PRO A 150 7.68 12.66 -4.86
CA PRO A 150 7.19 13.72 -5.73
C PRO A 150 6.80 14.95 -4.89
N ALA A 151 7.10 16.14 -5.41
CA ALA A 151 6.71 17.40 -4.77
C ALA A 151 5.23 17.78 -4.99
N THR A 152 4.51 16.99 -5.77
CA THR A 152 3.09 17.20 -6.07
C THR A 152 2.21 16.55 -5.01
N ALA A 153 1.25 17.30 -4.49
CA ALA A 153 0.04 16.72 -3.90
C ALA A 153 -0.55 15.71 -4.89
N GLY A 154 -1.05 14.58 -4.41
CA GLY A 154 -1.67 13.55 -5.23
C GLY A 154 -2.64 14.17 -6.21
N VAL A 155 -2.54 13.77 -7.48
CA VAL A 155 -3.52 14.18 -8.49
C VAL A 155 -4.87 13.58 -8.11
N PRO A 156 -5.98 14.33 -8.22
CA PRO A 156 -7.28 13.79 -7.87
C PRO A 156 -7.64 12.67 -8.85
N GLN A 157 -8.37 11.67 -8.37
CA GLN A 157 -8.92 10.62 -9.20
C GLN A 157 -10.45 10.77 -9.24
N ALA A 158 -10.99 10.97 -10.44
CA ALA A 158 -12.43 10.95 -10.66
C ALA A 158 -12.98 9.56 -10.37
N THR A 159 -14.13 9.50 -9.68
CA THR A 159 -14.82 8.24 -9.41
C THR A 159 -15.30 7.61 -10.73
N SER A 160 -14.97 6.33 -10.93
CA SER A 160 -15.41 5.53 -12.08
C SER A 160 -16.36 4.41 -11.67
N THR A 161 -16.23 3.89 -10.46
CA THR A 161 -16.97 2.73 -9.97
C THR A 161 -17.50 2.98 -8.56
N VAL A 162 -18.77 2.65 -8.35
CA VAL A 162 -19.43 2.64 -7.04
C VAL A 162 -19.98 1.24 -6.80
N ALA A 163 -19.47 0.54 -5.80
CA ALA A 163 -20.04 -0.74 -5.39
C ALA A 163 -21.15 -0.49 -4.36
N LEU A 164 -22.38 -0.86 -4.68
CA LEU A 164 -23.56 -0.60 -3.87
C LEU A 164 -24.34 -1.91 -3.60
N SER A 165 -24.26 -2.36 -2.35
CA SER A 165 -25.06 -3.48 -1.85
C SER A 165 -26.13 -2.95 -0.90
N THR A 166 -27.38 -3.20 -1.24
CA THR A 166 -28.53 -2.83 -0.41
C THR A 166 -29.42 -4.02 -0.10
N ASN A 167 -30.10 -3.98 1.04
CA ASN A 167 -31.25 -4.80 1.31
C ASN A 167 -32.52 -3.96 1.08
N LEU A 168 -33.32 -4.31 0.08
CA LEU A 168 -34.61 -3.70 -0.19
C LEU A 168 -35.72 -4.47 0.54
N PRO A 169 -36.62 -3.78 1.28
CA PRO A 169 -37.65 -4.45 2.05
C PRO A 169 -38.73 -5.04 1.13
N SER A 170 -38.91 -6.36 1.16
CA SER A 170 -39.97 -7.03 0.38
C SER A 170 -41.38 -6.58 0.78
N THR A 171 -41.56 -6.09 2.01
CA THR A 171 -42.82 -5.60 2.57
C THR A 171 -43.15 -4.14 2.21
N ALA A 172 -42.29 -3.45 1.45
CA ALA A 172 -42.58 -2.09 1.00
C ALA A 172 -43.89 -2.04 0.20
N ALA A 173 -44.63 -0.94 0.35
CA ALA A 173 -45.81 -0.66 -0.44
C ALA A 173 -45.44 -0.33 -1.89
N ASP A 174 -46.26 -0.81 -2.82
CA ASP A 174 -46.06 -0.53 -4.24
C ASP A 174 -46.46 0.90 -4.56
N ILE A 175 -45.67 1.55 -5.41
CA ILE A 175 -45.98 2.86 -5.97
C ILE A 175 -46.59 2.64 -7.35
N ALA A 176 -47.66 3.39 -7.66
CA ALA A 176 -48.44 3.17 -8.88
C ALA A 176 -47.57 3.24 -10.15
N ALA A 177 -47.73 2.24 -11.02
CA ALA A 177 -47.02 2.18 -12.29
C ALA A 177 -47.23 3.46 -13.12
N GLY A 178 -46.14 4.00 -13.66
CA GLY A 178 -46.14 5.26 -14.42
C GLY A 178 -45.87 6.52 -13.58
N THR A 179 -45.70 6.40 -12.26
CA THR A 179 -45.21 7.48 -11.40
C THR A 179 -43.69 7.62 -11.59
N ALA A 180 -43.24 8.74 -12.16
CA ALA A 180 -41.81 9.04 -12.25
C ALA A 180 -41.23 9.34 -10.86
N ILE A 181 -39.98 8.95 -10.60
CA ILE A 181 -39.28 9.28 -9.35
C ILE A 181 -38.98 10.78 -9.35
N ASP A 182 -39.52 11.49 -8.37
CA ASP A 182 -39.21 12.90 -8.09
C ASP A 182 -38.49 12.98 -6.74
N PRO A 183 -37.20 13.39 -6.72
CA PRO A 183 -36.44 13.48 -5.49
C PRO A 183 -37.02 14.46 -4.44
N THR A 184 -37.87 15.40 -4.86
CA THR A 184 -38.51 16.37 -3.98
C THR A 184 -39.84 15.90 -3.40
N ASP A 185 -40.43 14.83 -3.96
CA ASP A 185 -41.68 14.23 -3.49
C ASP A 185 -41.41 12.83 -2.88
N PRO A 186 -41.43 12.70 -1.54
CA PRO A 186 -41.18 11.44 -0.85
C PRO A 186 -42.25 10.36 -1.09
N THR A 187 -43.36 10.70 -1.76
CA THR A 187 -44.40 9.71 -2.13
C THR A 187 -44.08 8.97 -3.43
N THR A 188 -43.09 9.46 -4.19
CA THR A 188 -42.72 8.89 -5.50
C THR A 188 -41.64 7.81 -5.42
N PHE A 189 -40.95 7.67 -4.28
CA PHE A 189 -39.94 6.66 -4.04
C PHE A 189 -40.12 5.99 -2.67
N THR A 190 -39.55 4.80 -2.51
CA THR A 190 -39.65 4.00 -1.28
C THR A 190 -38.48 4.27 -0.34
N ASN A 191 -37.25 4.23 -0.86
CA ASN A 191 -36.03 4.46 -0.09
C ASN A 191 -34.99 5.17 -0.97
N SER A 192 -34.02 5.82 -0.34
CA SER A 192 -32.89 6.43 -1.03
C SER A 192 -31.59 6.23 -0.25
N THR A 193 -30.47 6.26 -0.95
CA THR A 193 -29.13 6.26 -0.37
C THR A 193 -28.22 7.20 -1.17
N SER A 194 -27.20 7.75 -0.54
CA SER A 194 -26.30 8.72 -1.17
C SER A 194 -24.84 8.37 -0.95
N VAL A 195 -24.02 8.60 -1.96
CA VAL A 195 -22.56 8.44 -1.92
C VAL A 195 -21.88 9.71 -2.40
N THR A 196 -20.79 10.09 -1.75
CA THR A 196 -19.92 11.17 -2.22
C THR A 196 -18.97 10.62 -3.28
N VAL A 197 -18.99 11.22 -4.46
CA VAL A 197 -18.12 10.92 -5.60
C VAL A 197 -17.21 12.12 -5.88
N TYR A 198 -16.12 11.89 -6.59
CA TYR A 198 -15.13 12.92 -6.93
C TYR A 198 -15.10 13.15 -8.44
N ASP A 199 -14.98 14.40 -8.84
CA ASP A 199 -14.75 14.78 -10.24
C ASP A 199 -13.27 14.78 -10.63
N SER A 200 -12.97 15.03 -11.90
CA SER A 200 -11.58 15.06 -12.42
C SER A 200 -10.70 16.17 -11.82
N LEU A 201 -11.28 17.13 -11.10
CA LEU A 201 -10.57 18.20 -10.40
C LEU A 201 -10.50 17.93 -8.88
N GLY A 202 -11.12 16.85 -8.40
CA GLY A 202 -11.17 16.47 -6.99
C GLY A 202 -12.28 17.14 -6.18
N ASN A 203 -13.23 17.83 -6.82
CA ASN A 203 -14.40 18.35 -6.11
C ASN A 203 -15.36 17.22 -5.78
N GLN A 204 -16.04 17.35 -4.64
CA GLN A 204 -17.03 16.40 -4.17
C GLN A 204 -18.39 16.70 -4.80
N HIS A 205 -19.07 15.64 -5.23
CA HIS A 205 -20.46 15.63 -5.67
C HIS A 205 -21.21 14.54 -4.92
N ILE A 206 -22.47 14.76 -4.58
CA ILE A 206 -23.33 13.79 -3.91
C ILE A 206 -24.21 13.11 -4.97
N VAL A 207 -23.97 11.83 -5.20
CA VAL A 207 -24.82 10.98 -6.03
C VAL A 207 -25.82 10.28 -5.13
N THR A 208 -27.12 10.50 -5.38
CA THR A 208 -28.23 9.90 -4.65
C THR A 208 -28.95 8.90 -5.53
N THR A 209 -29.07 7.66 -5.05
CA THR A 209 -29.81 6.57 -5.68
C THR A 209 -31.16 6.41 -5.00
N PHE A 210 -32.24 6.52 -5.77
CA PHE A 210 -33.62 6.37 -5.33
C PHE A 210 -34.17 5.03 -5.81
N TYR A 211 -34.88 4.33 -4.91
CA TYR A 211 -35.51 3.05 -5.15
C TYR A 211 -37.02 3.19 -5.08
N GLN A 212 -37.72 2.75 -6.12
CA GLN A 212 -39.17 2.73 -6.20
C GLN A 212 -39.64 1.30 -6.46
N LYS A 213 -40.45 0.76 -5.55
CA LYS A 213 -41.08 -0.54 -5.76
C LYS A 213 -42.28 -0.41 -6.70
N THR A 214 -42.25 -1.10 -7.84
CA THR A 214 -43.25 -0.95 -8.90
C THR A 214 -44.25 -2.11 -8.98
N ASP A 215 -43.84 -3.31 -8.57
CA ASP A 215 -44.69 -4.50 -8.62
C ASP A 215 -44.33 -5.50 -7.51
N ALA A 216 -45.22 -5.69 -6.53
CA ALA A 216 -45.06 -6.71 -5.50
C ALA A 216 -45.14 -8.15 -6.01
N ALA A 217 -45.80 -8.41 -7.14
CA ALA A 217 -45.91 -9.74 -7.72
C ALA A 217 -44.63 -10.15 -8.46
N ALA A 218 -43.94 -9.19 -9.08
CA ALA A 218 -42.71 -9.41 -9.85
C ALA A 218 -41.41 -9.14 -9.05
N ASN A 219 -41.49 -8.63 -7.82
CA ASN A 219 -40.33 -8.20 -7.01
C ASN A 219 -39.40 -7.23 -7.77
N GLN A 220 -40.03 -6.29 -8.49
CA GLN A 220 -39.35 -5.38 -9.38
C GLN A 220 -39.18 -3.99 -8.73
N TRP A 221 -37.99 -3.42 -8.91
CA TRP A 221 -37.64 -2.09 -8.39
C TRP A 221 -37.07 -1.22 -9.49
N ASN A 222 -37.63 -0.03 -9.64
CA ASN A 222 -37.04 1.03 -10.44
C ASN A 222 -35.97 1.75 -9.62
N VAL A 223 -34.87 2.07 -10.29
CA VAL A 223 -33.75 2.80 -9.72
C VAL A 223 -33.43 4.00 -10.60
N ASP A 224 -33.50 5.18 -9.99
CA ASP A 224 -33.05 6.43 -10.58
C ASP A 224 -31.90 7.00 -9.76
N VAL A 225 -30.95 7.61 -10.47
CA VAL A 225 -29.75 8.18 -9.87
C VAL A 225 -29.72 9.65 -10.19
N TYR A 226 -29.46 10.47 -9.17
CA TYR A 226 -29.41 11.91 -9.25
C TYR A 226 -28.08 12.44 -8.70
N ILE A 227 -27.59 13.53 -9.28
CA ILE A 227 -26.42 14.28 -8.80
C ILE A 227 -26.84 15.68 -8.33
N ASP A 228 -26.14 16.24 -7.36
CA ASP A 228 -26.40 17.53 -6.71
C ASP A 228 -26.05 18.80 -7.53
N GLU A 229 -26.10 18.72 -8.86
CA GLU A 229 -25.71 19.79 -9.81
C GLU A 229 -26.68 19.83 -11.02
N PRO A 230 -26.82 20.92 -11.84
CA PRO A 230 -25.97 22.12 -11.90
C PRO A 230 -26.63 23.44 -11.43
N SER A 231 -27.70 23.45 -10.62
CA SER A 231 -28.33 24.74 -10.25
C SER A 231 -28.96 24.84 -8.86
N GLY A 232 -28.13 25.05 -7.84
CA GLY A 232 -28.53 25.54 -6.52
C GLY A 232 -28.51 24.46 -5.42
N PRO A 233 -28.55 24.87 -4.13
CA PRO A 233 -28.23 24.00 -2.98
C PRO A 233 -29.16 22.79 -2.74
N ASN A 234 -30.08 22.47 -3.67
CA ASN A 234 -30.94 21.29 -3.65
C ASN A 234 -31.33 20.82 -5.07
N ALA A 235 -30.68 21.29 -6.13
CA ALA A 235 -31.04 20.88 -7.48
C ALA A 235 -30.42 19.52 -7.79
N GLN A 236 -31.27 18.51 -7.90
CA GLN A 236 -30.87 17.17 -8.27
C GLN A 236 -31.18 16.95 -9.75
N THR A 237 -30.15 16.65 -10.54
CA THR A 237 -30.32 16.29 -11.96
C THR A 237 -30.21 14.78 -12.11
N GLN A 238 -31.19 14.17 -12.77
CA GLN A 238 -31.15 12.75 -13.08
C GLN A 238 -29.97 12.48 -14.02
N ILE A 239 -29.15 11.49 -13.67
CA ILE A 239 -28.05 11.00 -14.51
C ILE A 239 -28.43 9.64 -15.08
N GLY A 240 -28.16 9.43 -16.37
CA GLY A 240 -28.63 8.24 -17.07
C GLY A 240 -30.16 8.19 -17.18
N GLY A 241 -30.71 6.97 -17.23
CA GLY A 241 -32.15 6.74 -17.22
C GLY A 241 -32.50 5.61 -16.27
N THR A 242 -33.79 5.46 -15.97
CA THR A 242 -34.30 4.49 -15.01
C THR A 242 -33.86 3.08 -15.34
N LYS A 243 -33.23 2.43 -14.35
CA LYS A 243 -32.86 1.02 -14.41
C LYS A 243 -33.85 0.20 -13.61
N VAL A 244 -33.98 -1.06 -14.00
CA VAL A 244 -34.90 -2.01 -13.35
C VAL A 244 -34.08 -3.10 -12.69
N LEU A 245 -34.34 -3.35 -11.41
CA LEU A 245 -33.77 -4.43 -10.62
C LEU A 245 -34.84 -5.49 -10.37
N ASP A 246 -34.63 -6.68 -10.90
CA ASP A 246 -35.53 -7.82 -10.75
C ASP A 246 -34.94 -8.82 -9.74
N PHE A 247 -35.60 -9.03 -8.60
CA PHE A 247 -35.15 -9.97 -7.56
C PHE A 247 -35.85 -11.32 -7.66
N ASP A 248 -35.08 -12.40 -7.48
CA ASP A 248 -35.59 -13.78 -7.49
C ASP A 248 -35.69 -14.34 -6.06
N PRO A 249 -36.90 -14.61 -5.54
CA PRO A 249 -37.09 -15.27 -4.26
C PRO A 249 -36.44 -16.66 -4.18
N ILE A 250 -36.27 -17.38 -5.30
CA ILE A 250 -35.65 -18.71 -5.35
C ILE A 250 -34.15 -18.63 -5.05
N LEU A 251 -33.51 -17.51 -5.41
CA LEU A 251 -32.08 -17.25 -5.13
C LEU A 251 -31.85 -16.63 -3.75
N GLY A 252 -32.82 -16.73 -2.84
CA GLY A 252 -32.74 -16.12 -1.51
C GLY A 252 -32.86 -14.59 -1.54
N GLY A 253 -33.61 -14.05 -2.51
CA GLY A 253 -33.81 -12.62 -2.67
C GLY A 253 -32.67 -11.90 -3.39
N ALA A 254 -31.74 -12.61 -4.03
CA ALA A 254 -30.71 -12.01 -4.87
C ALA A 254 -31.28 -11.50 -6.20
N LEU A 255 -30.49 -10.68 -6.93
CA LEU A 255 -30.84 -10.25 -8.29
C LEU A 255 -30.94 -11.45 -9.23
N SER A 256 -32.02 -11.53 -10.00
CA SER A 256 -32.25 -12.53 -11.04
C SER A 256 -31.28 -12.36 -12.21
N SER A 257 -30.97 -11.11 -12.54
CA SER A 257 -29.92 -10.70 -13.47
C SER A 257 -29.44 -9.30 -13.10
N VAL A 258 -28.14 -9.06 -13.25
CA VAL A 258 -27.58 -7.71 -13.12
C VAL A 258 -27.96 -6.93 -14.38
N PRO A 259 -28.45 -5.68 -14.28
CA PRO A 259 -28.75 -4.85 -15.46
C PRO A 259 -27.56 -4.83 -16.42
N THR A 260 -27.81 -5.00 -17.72
CA THR A 260 -26.76 -4.99 -18.75
C THR A 260 -26.08 -3.64 -18.90
N ASP A 261 -26.76 -2.56 -18.52
CA ASP A 261 -26.23 -1.21 -18.44
C ASP A 261 -26.33 -0.68 -17.01
N GLN A 262 -25.18 -0.61 -16.35
CA GLN A 262 -24.99 -0.04 -15.02
C GLN A 262 -24.25 1.31 -15.07
N SER A 263 -24.09 1.88 -16.27
CA SER A 263 -23.32 3.10 -16.48
C SER A 263 -24.22 4.33 -16.43
N TYR A 264 -23.80 5.33 -15.66
CA TYR A 264 -24.48 6.61 -15.52
C TYR A 264 -23.52 7.71 -15.97
N SER A 265 -23.90 8.46 -17.01
CA SER A 265 -23.07 9.52 -17.56
C SER A 265 -23.46 10.88 -16.97
N ILE A 266 -22.51 11.54 -16.34
CA ILE A 266 -22.60 12.92 -15.90
C ILE A 266 -22.13 13.82 -17.04
N ASN A 267 -23.06 14.56 -17.64
CA ASN A 267 -22.79 15.35 -18.85
C ASN A 267 -22.51 16.83 -18.56
N SER A 268 -22.74 17.28 -17.34
CA SER A 268 -22.52 18.67 -16.93
C SER A 268 -22.15 18.74 -15.45
N LEU A 269 -21.10 19.49 -15.14
CA LEU A 269 -20.65 19.79 -13.79
C LEU A 269 -20.38 21.29 -13.68
N ALA A 270 -20.89 21.95 -12.63
CA ALA A 270 -20.64 23.38 -12.41
C ALA A 270 -19.18 23.69 -12.03
N SER A 271 -18.43 22.67 -11.59
CA SER A 271 -17.02 22.76 -11.23
C SER A 271 -16.07 23.02 -12.40
N GLY A 272 -16.54 22.87 -13.64
CA GLY A 272 -15.70 22.96 -14.84
C GLY A 272 -14.79 21.73 -15.04
N ALA A 273 -15.04 20.64 -14.29
CA ALA A 273 -14.37 19.36 -14.47
C ALA A 273 -14.67 18.73 -15.85
N ALA A 274 -13.83 17.77 -16.23
CA ALA A 274 -13.96 17.07 -17.51
C ALA A 274 -15.27 16.28 -17.57
N VAL A 275 -16.03 16.48 -18.66
CA VAL A 275 -17.28 15.77 -18.94
C VAL A 275 -17.23 15.15 -20.34
N PRO A 276 -17.89 13.99 -20.59
CA PRO A 276 -18.72 13.25 -19.63
C PRO A 276 -17.88 12.42 -18.65
N GLN A 277 -18.26 12.43 -17.36
CA GLN A 277 -17.76 11.46 -16.38
C GLN A 277 -18.73 10.29 -16.30
N VAL A 278 -18.24 9.07 -16.55
CA VAL A 278 -19.07 7.85 -16.51
C VAL A 278 -18.83 7.15 -15.18
N ILE A 279 -19.90 6.93 -14.42
CA ILE A 279 -19.90 6.19 -13.17
C ILE A 279 -20.64 4.87 -13.38
N THR A 280 -19.98 3.76 -13.07
CA THR A 280 -20.62 2.44 -13.04
C THR A 280 -21.07 2.14 -11.62
N ILE A 281 -22.37 1.91 -11.40
CA ILE A 281 -22.89 1.49 -10.08
C ILE A 281 -23.13 -0.01 -10.11
N ASP A 282 -22.34 -0.78 -9.36
CA ASP A 282 -22.47 -2.23 -9.27
C ASP A 282 -23.52 -2.61 -8.21
N TYR A 283 -24.64 -3.16 -8.67
CA TYR A 283 -25.75 -3.63 -7.84
C TYR A 283 -25.68 -5.13 -7.50
N ALA A 284 -24.69 -5.89 -8.00
CA ALA A 284 -24.69 -7.36 -7.98
C ALA A 284 -24.90 -7.99 -6.60
N ALA A 285 -24.44 -7.32 -5.53
CA ALA A 285 -24.58 -7.77 -4.15
C ALA A 285 -25.85 -7.26 -3.44
N SER A 286 -26.79 -6.65 -4.16
CA SER A 286 -28.06 -6.20 -3.59
C SER A 286 -29.07 -7.35 -3.47
N THR A 287 -29.92 -7.28 -2.45
CA THR A 287 -30.92 -8.30 -2.14
C THR A 287 -32.26 -7.67 -1.79
N GLN A 288 -33.35 -8.43 -1.95
CA GLN A 288 -34.67 -8.10 -1.43
C GLN A 288 -35.09 -9.13 -0.37
N ASN A 289 -35.15 -8.72 0.91
CA ASN A 289 -35.56 -9.56 2.03
C ASN A 289 -36.59 -8.87 2.93
N SER A 290 -37.12 -9.59 3.93
CA SER A 290 -38.11 -9.07 4.89
C SER A 290 -37.55 -8.04 5.88
N GLY A 291 -36.23 -7.87 5.93
CA GLY A 291 -35.58 -6.83 6.75
C GLY A 291 -35.88 -5.41 6.25
N ALA A 292 -35.67 -4.42 7.12
CA ALA A 292 -35.77 -3.01 6.74
C ALA A 292 -34.74 -2.65 5.66
N PHE A 293 -34.92 -1.47 5.04
CA PHE A 293 -33.92 -0.94 4.12
C PHE A 293 -32.57 -0.82 4.82
N ALA A 294 -31.53 -1.38 4.21
CA ALA A 294 -30.17 -1.32 4.72
C ALA A 294 -29.17 -1.18 3.58
N VAL A 295 -28.09 -0.45 3.84
CA VAL A 295 -26.93 -0.37 2.94
C VAL A 295 -25.85 -1.26 3.54
N ASN A 296 -25.61 -2.41 2.93
CA ASN A 296 -24.66 -3.41 3.44
C ASN A 296 -23.22 -3.08 3.01
N ALA A 297 -23.05 -2.51 1.82
CA ALA A 297 -21.77 -2.00 1.33
C ALA A 297 -22.00 -0.79 0.43
N LEU A 298 -21.17 0.23 0.60
CA LEU A 298 -21.13 1.41 -0.25
C LEU A 298 -19.69 1.92 -0.31
N THR A 299 -19.02 1.64 -1.43
CA THR A 299 -17.63 2.05 -1.67
C THR A 299 -17.48 2.65 -3.06
N GLN A 300 -16.46 3.50 -3.23
CA GLN A 300 -16.15 4.16 -4.49
C GLN A 300 -14.63 4.33 -4.65
N ASP A 301 -14.15 4.51 -5.87
CA ASP A 301 -12.71 4.47 -6.22
C ASP A 301 -12.04 5.83 -6.45
N GLY A 302 -12.78 6.94 -6.38
CA GLY A 302 -12.25 8.30 -6.52
C GLY A 302 -11.71 8.88 -5.22
N PHE A 303 -10.86 9.89 -5.32
CA PHE A 303 -10.31 10.61 -4.18
C PHE A 303 -9.91 12.05 -4.55
N PRO A 304 -9.94 12.98 -3.57
CA PRO A 304 -9.54 14.37 -3.81
C PRO A 304 -8.02 14.49 -3.87
N THR A 305 -7.54 15.72 -4.11
CA THR A 305 -6.10 16.02 -3.97
C THR A 305 -5.63 15.84 -2.52
N GLY A 306 -4.48 15.22 -2.31
CA GLY A 306 -3.90 14.92 -0.99
C GLY A 306 -2.43 14.57 -1.04
#